data_AF-A0A543IIH1-F1
#
_entry.id   AF-A0A543IIH1-F1
#
_cell.length_a   1.000
_cell.length_b   1.000
_cell.length_c   1.000
_cell.angle_alpha   90.00
_cell.angle_beta   90.00
_cell.angle_gamma   90.00
#
_symmetry.space_group_name_H-M   'P 1'
#
loop_
_entity.id
_entity.type
_entity.pdbx_description
1 polymer ?
#
loop_
_entity_poly.entity_id
_entity_poly.type
_entity_poly.pdbx_seq_one_letter_code
_entity_poly.pdbx_strand_id
1 'polypeptide(L)' 'MDTRQTALHDADRLGELSAEFTGWRIGRGGSGHWWAVRGNDLVRTPDIEELRVRLHEMTEGSRYPNESGKWPD' A
#
# COMPACT_ATOMS: atom_id res chain seq x y z
N MET A 1 -25.17 5.63 11.29
CA MET A 1 -23.91 4.88 11.10
C MET A 1 -23.13 5.60 10.03
N ASP A 2 -22.04 6.21 10.48
CA ASP A 2 -21.66 7.55 10.08
C ASP A 2 -20.58 7.49 9.00
N THR A 3 -21.00 7.46 7.74
CA THR A 3 -20.12 7.46 6.55
C THR A 3 -19.11 8.61 6.55
N ARG A 4 -19.40 9.72 7.24
CA ARG A 4 -18.46 10.83 7.45
C ARG A 4 -17.29 10.50 8.37
N GLN A 5 -17.52 9.71 9.43
CA GLN A 5 -16.47 9.34 10.39
C GLN A 5 -15.49 8.33 9.76
N THR A 6 -16.01 7.44 8.92
CA THR A 6 -15.22 6.51 8.12
C THR A 6 -14.35 7.25 7.10
N ALA A 7 -14.92 8.20 6.35
CA ALA A 7 -14.17 8.97 5.35
C ALA A 7 -13.03 9.81 5.95
N LEU A 8 -13.21 10.35 7.17
CA LEU A 8 -12.14 11.10 7.85
C LEU A 8 -11.01 10.17 8.30
N HIS A 9 -11.33 9.01 8.86
CA HIS A 9 -10.32 7.99 9.23
C HIS A 9 -9.60 7.44 8.00
N ASP A 10 -10.29 7.27 6.87
CA ASP A 10 -9.65 6.85 5.62
C ASP A 10 -8.68 7.90 5.10
N ALA A 11 -9.04 9.18 5.16
CA ALA A 11 -8.17 10.28 4.72
C ALA A 11 -6.89 10.38 5.57
N ASP A 12 -6.99 10.19 6.88
CA ASP A 12 -5.85 10.15 7.79
C ASP A 12 -4.91 8.98 7.45
N ARG A 13 -5.46 7.77 7.33
CA ARG A 13 -4.69 6.57 6.94
C ARG A 13 -4.05 6.69 5.55
N LEU A 14 -4.71 7.34 4.60
CA LEU A 14 -4.13 7.64 3.28
C LEU A 14 -2.91 8.54 3.37
N GLY A 15 -2.94 9.52 4.28
CA GLY A 15 -1.82 10.41 4.54
C GLY A 15 -0.62 9.65 5.09
N GLU A 16 -0.84 8.80 6.10
CA GLU A 16 0.21 7.95 6.66
C GLU A 16 0.82 7.02 5.60
N LEU A 17 -0.03 6.33 4.83
CA LEU A 17 0.41 5.42 3.76
C LEU A 17 1.20 6.13 2.67
N SER A 18 0.78 7.32 2.26
CA SER A 18 1.47 8.09 1.22
C SER A 18 2.83 8.61 1.71
N ALA A 19 2.95 8.89 3.02
CA ALA A 19 4.22 9.27 3.64
C ALA A 19 5.16 8.06 3.80
N GLU A 20 4.64 6.90 4.18
CA GLU A 20 5.38 5.64 4.35
C GLU A 20 5.88 5.10 3.00
N PHE A 21 5.01 5.05 2.00
CA PHE A 21 5.31 4.50 0.67
C PHE A 21 5.51 5.61 -0.36
N THR A 22 6.56 6.41 -0.18
CA THR A 22 6.88 7.48 -1.13
C THR A 22 7.01 6.96 -2.56
N GLY A 23 6.31 7.61 -3.49
CA GLY A 23 6.25 7.22 -4.90
C GLY A 23 5.11 6.26 -5.28
N TRP A 24 4.35 5.76 -4.29
CA TRP A 24 3.09 5.06 -4.54
C TRP A 24 1.92 6.05 -4.51
N ARG A 25 0.99 5.91 -5.46
CA ARG A 25 -0.32 6.59 -5.40
C ARG A 25 -1.32 5.64 -4.76
N ILE A 26 -1.82 6.01 -3.60
CA ILE A 26 -2.68 5.17 -2.77
C ILE A 26 -4.05 5.81 -2.66
N GLY A 27 -5.10 5.00 -2.68
CA GLY A 27 -6.47 5.47 -2.58
C GLY A 27 -7.43 4.39 -2.10
N ARG A 28 -8.64 4.82 -1.74
CA ARG A 28 -9.78 3.94 -1.46
C ARG A 28 -10.83 4.11 -2.55
N GLY A 29 -11.16 3.02 -3.24
CA GLY A 29 -12.18 3.01 -4.29
C GLY A 29 -13.60 3.04 -3.73
N GLY A 30 -14.57 3.46 -4.56
CA GLY A 30 -15.99 3.52 -4.18
C GLY A 30 -16.60 2.18 -3.75
N SER A 31 -15.95 1.06 -4.10
CA SER A 31 -16.32 -0.29 -3.65
C SER A 31 -15.74 -0.67 -2.29
N GLY A 32 -15.14 0.27 -1.56
CA GLY A 32 -14.52 0.04 -0.24
C GLY A 32 -13.14 -0.60 -0.27
N HIS A 33 -12.65 -1.01 -1.44
CA HIS A 33 -11.33 -1.60 -1.65
C HIS A 33 -10.23 -0.53 -1.68
N TRP A 34 -9.11 -0.85 -1.06
CA TRP A 34 -7.88 -0.08 -1.14
C TRP A 34 -7.11 -0.42 -2.41
N TRP A 35 -6.41 0.57 -2.93
CA TRP A 35 -5.56 0.41 -4.09
C TRP A 35 -4.30 1.25 -3.95
N ALA A 36 -3.22 0.75 -4.54
CA ALA A 36 -1.96 1.44 -4.63
C ALA A 36 -1.31 1.17 -5.99
N VAL A 37 -0.78 2.21 -6.63
CA VAL A 37 -0.13 2.11 -7.94
C VAL A 37 1.18 2.88 -7.96
N ARG A 38 2.22 2.25 -8.51
CA ARG A 38 3.53 2.86 -8.77
C ARG A 38 4.06 2.35 -10.10
N GLY A 39 4.20 3.24 -11.08
CA GLY A 39 4.65 2.83 -12.42
C GLY A 39 3.68 1.80 -13.03
N ASN A 40 4.16 0.57 -13.22
CA ASN A 40 3.39 -0.56 -13.76
C ASN A 40 2.81 -1.49 -12.67
N ASP A 41 3.18 -1.29 -11.41
CA ASP A 41 2.74 -2.11 -10.29
C ASP A 41 1.40 -1.60 -9.75
N LEU A 42 0.42 -2.50 -9.62
CA LEU A 42 -0.92 -2.23 -9.08
C LEU A 42 -1.26 -3.27 -8.03
N VAL A 43 -1.56 -2.79 -6.82
CA VAL A 43 -2.06 -3.61 -5.71
C VAL A 43 -3.50 -3.18 -5.41
N ARG A 44 -4.40 -4.14 -5.23
CA ARG A 44 -5.79 -3.91 -4.81
C ARG A 44 -6.21 -4.93 -3.78
N THR A 45 -6.65 -4.46 -2.62
CA THR A 45 -7.01 -5.30 -1.48
C THR A 45 -8.24 -4.72 -0.79
N PRO A 46 -9.14 -5.53 -0.22
CA PRO A 46 -10.23 -5.01 0.59
C PRO A 46 -9.73 -4.46 1.93
N ASP A 47 -8.57 -4.93 2.39
CA ASP A 47 -7.99 -4.61 3.69
C ASP A 47 -6.72 -3.73 3.57
N ILE A 48 -6.59 -2.79 4.50
CA ILE A 48 -5.50 -1.81 4.50
C ILE A 48 -4.18 -2.38 5.02
N GLU A 49 -4.23 -3.33 5.95
CA GLU A 49 -3.03 -4.00 6.48
C GLU A 49 -2.45 -4.92 5.41
N GLU A 50 -3.30 -5.64 4.68
CA GLU A 50 -2.87 -6.42 3.51
C GLU A 50 -2.21 -5.54 2.44
N LEU A 51 -2.74 -4.32 2.22
CA LEU A 51 -2.13 -3.35 1.32
C LEU A 51 -0.72 -2.98 1.80
N ARG A 52 -0.55 -2.67 3.09
CA ARG A 52 0.77 -2.32 3.67
C ARG A 52 1.79 -3.42 3.48
N VAL A 53 1.43 -4.67 3.80
CA VAL A 53 2.34 -5.82 3.64
C VAL A 53 2.78 -5.95 2.18
N ARG A 54 1.84 -5.91 1.23
CA ARG A 54 2.15 -6.01 -0.20
C ARG A 54 3.05 -4.86 -0.69
N LEU A 55 2.79 -3.64 -0.22
CA LEU A 55 3.60 -2.47 -0.58
C LEU A 55 5.00 -2.54 0.01
N HIS A 56 5.13 -3.06 1.22
CA HIS A 56 6.42 -3.42 1.82
C HIS A 56 7.12 -4.45 0.93
N GLU A 57 6.51 -5.60 0.65
CA GLU A 57 7.10 -6.64 -0.20
C GLU A 57 7.58 -6.10 -1.57
N MET A 58 6.84 -5.19 -2.19
CA MET A 58 7.23 -4.61 -3.48
C MET A 58 8.32 -3.53 -3.37
N THR A 59 8.34 -2.77 -2.28
CA THR A 59 9.35 -1.73 -2.04
C THR A 59 10.66 -2.35 -1.55
N GLU A 60 10.56 -3.36 -0.69
CA GLU A 60 11.66 -4.13 -0.09
C GLU A 60 12.19 -5.20 -1.04
N GLY A 61 11.32 -5.83 -1.83
CA GLY A 61 11.68 -6.79 -2.87
C GLY A 61 12.42 -6.16 -4.05
N SER A 62 12.44 -4.83 -4.16
CA SER A 62 13.39 -4.10 -5.01
C SER A 62 14.82 -4.07 -4.43
N ARG A 63 14.99 -4.49 -3.16
CA ARG A 63 16.26 -4.58 -2.42
C ARG A 63 16.56 -5.99 -1.87
N TYR A 64 15.91 -7.03 -2.37
CA TYR A 64 16.35 -8.41 -2.16
C TYR A 64 16.54 -9.10 -3.51
N PRO A 65 17.65 -9.86 -3.69
CA PRO A 65 18.06 -10.32 -5.01
C PRO A 65 17.03 -11.28 -5.60
N ASN A 66 16.96 -11.30 -6.93
CA ASN A 66 16.37 -12.37 -7.74
C ASN A 66 16.46 -13.74 -7.05
N GLU A 67 15.39 -14.54 -7.08
CA GLU A 67 15.23 -16.01 -6.88
C GLU A 67 16.39 -16.86 -6.29
N SER A 68 17.26 -16.30 -5.48
CA SER A 68 18.52 -16.86 -5.00
C SER A 68 18.80 -16.11 -3.70
N GLY A 69 18.05 -16.47 -2.66
CA GLY A 69 18.10 -15.87 -1.34
C GLY A 69 19.50 -15.91 -0.73
N LYS A 70 20.33 -14.94 -1.09
CA LYS A 70 21.68 -14.74 -0.57
C LYS A 70 21.79 -13.32 -0.05
N TRP A 71 21.85 -13.20 1.27
CA TRP A 71 22.15 -11.96 1.99
C TRP A 71 23.64 -11.61 1.77
N PRO A 72 24.01 -10.34 1.59
CA PRO A 72 25.42 -9.95 1.62
C PRO A 72 25.96 -10.06 3.05
N ASP A 73 27.23 -10.48 3.15
CA ASP A 73 28.08 -10.59 4.35
C ASP A 73 28.25 -9.24 5.08
#